data_AF-A0A0L7QMZ7-F1
#
_entry.id   AF-A0A0L7QMZ7-F1
#
_cell.length_a   1.000
_cell.length_b   1.000
_cell.length_c   1.000
_cell.angle_alpha   90.00
_cell.angle_beta   90.00
_cell.angle_gamma   90.00
#
_symmetry.space_group_name_H-M   'P 1'
#
loop_
_entity.id
_entity.type
_entity.pdbx_description
1 polymer ?
#
loop_
_entity_poly.entity_id
_entity_poly.type
_entity_poly.pdbx_seq_one_letter_code
_entity_poly.pdbx_strand_id
1 'polypeptide(L)'
;TIIIGAAYLPQQQKLTPQLLDSLTTHGHTFIIGGDINSKHRTWNNPTANTNGNILYNHISNNNYHILHSDTYTHKTPKSRHSNIDIYLTNLRAQTTCHTIQDLSLNHLPVILTIGNTNVPYTNKLLTHTDWTPTKHPATDIG
;
A
#
# COMPACT_ATOMS: atom_id res chain seq x y z
N THR A 1 22.99 -0.53 -2.60
CA THR A 1 22.08 -1.24 -1.68
C THR A 1 20.66 -0.79 -1.91
N ILE A 2 19.69 -1.70 -1.91
CA ILE A 2 18.26 -1.38 -1.96
C ILE A 2 17.65 -1.89 -0.65
N ILE A 3 16.87 -1.05 0.02
CA ILE A 3 16.10 -1.40 1.23
C ILE A 3 14.71 -1.83 0.79
N ILE A 4 14.27 -3.00 1.23
CA ILE A 4 12.90 -3.46 1.01
C ILE A 4 12.27 -3.68 2.37
N GLY A 5 11.11 -3.08 2.59
CA GLY A 5 10.39 -3.16 3.85
C GLY A 5 8.89 -3.27 3.66
N ALA A 6 8.22 -3.66 4.74
CA ALA A 6 6.78 -3.72 4.82
C ALA A 6 6.28 -2.76 5.89
N ALA A 7 5.14 -2.12 5.66
CA ALA A 7 4.47 -1.28 6.63
C ALA A 7 2.98 -1.62 6.71
N TYR A 8 2.41 -1.49 7.90
CA TYR A 8 0.97 -1.59 8.10
C TYR A 8 0.52 -0.43 8.98
N LEU A 9 -0.46 0.34 8.49
CA LEU A 9 -1.12 1.37 9.27
C LEU A 9 -2.58 0.96 9.48
N PRO A 10 -3.02 0.69 10.72
CA PRO A 10 -4.42 0.42 11.01
C PRO A 10 -5.35 1.53 10.52
N GLN A 11 -6.56 1.17 10.06
CA GLN A 11 -7.52 2.10 9.44
C GLN A 11 -7.84 3.35 10.28
N GLN A 12 -7.86 3.22 11.61
CA GLN A 12 -8.19 4.31 12.53
C GLN A 12 -6.96 5.09 13.00
N GLN A 13 -5.75 4.64 12.66
CA GLN A 13 -4.53 5.30 13.07
C GLN A 13 -4.22 6.47 12.12
N LYS A 14 -3.91 7.62 12.72
CA LYS A 14 -3.49 8.79 11.98
C LYS A 14 -2.02 8.66 11.58
N LEU A 15 -1.76 8.91 10.32
CA LEU A 15 -0.41 8.99 9.77
C LEU A 15 0.22 10.34 10.15
N THR A 16 1.49 10.35 10.54
CA THR A 16 2.24 11.55 10.92
C THR A 16 3.47 11.74 10.04
N PRO A 17 3.95 12.98 9.85
CA PRO A 17 5.22 13.22 9.16
C PRO A 17 6.38 12.42 9.77
N GLN A 18 6.48 12.35 11.10
CA GLN A 18 7.55 11.61 11.79
C GLN A 18 7.54 10.11 11.47
N LEU A 19 6.35 9.51 11.34
CA LEU A 19 6.24 8.11 10.92
C LEU A 19 6.63 7.94 9.44
N LEU A 20 6.34 8.91 8.59
CA LEU A 20 6.79 8.87 7.20
C LEU A 20 8.31 9.07 7.08
N ASP A 21 8.88 9.96 7.88
CA ASP A 21 10.32 10.17 7.95
C ASP A 21 11.03 8.87 8.34
N SER A 22 10.52 8.13 9.34
CA SER A 22 11.13 6.84 9.73
C SER A 22 11.04 5.77 8.63
N LEU A 23 10.03 5.84 7.77
CA LEU A 23 9.86 4.91 6.64
C LEU A 23 10.63 5.31 5.39
N THR A 24 10.94 6.60 5.19
CA THR A 24 11.39 7.12 3.89
C THR A 24 12.74 7.84 3.93
N THR A 25 13.21 8.25 5.10
CA THR A 25 14.49 8.95 5.26
C THR A 25 15.63 7.95 5.34
N HIS A 26 16.01 7.43 4.18
CA HIS A 26 17.12 6.51 4.01
C HIS A 26 18.23 7.13 3.15
N GLY A 27 19.49 6.81 3.46
CA GLY A 27 20.64 7.17 2.60
C GLY A 27 20.76 6.35 1.31
N HIS A 28 19.77 5.49 1.02
CA HIS A 28 19.78 4.52 -0.07
C HIS A 28 18.44 4.47 -0.79
N THR A 29 18.40 3.76 -1.93
CA THR A 29 17.14 3.45 -2.59
C THR A 29 16.30 2.53 -1.70
N PHE A 30 15.00 2.83 -1.56
CA PHE A 30 14.08 2.05 -0.74
C PHE A 30 12.79 1.72 -1.50
N ILE A 31 12.15 0.63 -1.11
CA ILE A 31 10.80 0.24 -1.52
C ILE A 31 10.10 -0.26 -0.27
N ILE A 32 9.15 0.53 0.23
CA ILE A 32 8.33 0.15 1.39
C ILE A 32 6.91 -0.12 0.90
N GLY A 33 6.50 -1.39 0.88
CA GLY A 33 5.14 -1.79 0.49
C GLY A 33 4.24 -1.98 1.71
N GLY A 34 2.95 -1.73 1.57
CA GLY A 34 2.06 -1.96 2.70
C GLY A 34 0.63 -1.49 2.54
N ASP A 35 -0.25 -1.98 3.42
CA ASP A 35 -1.57 -1.39 3.64
C ASP A 35 -1.41 -0.16 4.54
N ILE A 36 -1.43 1.02 3.91
CA ILE A 36 -1.25 2.31 4.58
C ILE A 36 -2.60 2.93 4.95
N ASN A 37 -3.73 2.31 4.58
CA ASN A 37 -5.09 2.85 4.80
C ASN A 37 -5.26 4.32 4.37
N SER A 38 -4.51 4.73 3.34
CA SER A 38 -4.40 6.11 2.87
C SER A 38 -5.02 6.25 1.50
N LYS A 39 -5.98 7.15 1.34
CA LYS A 39 -6.73 7.34 0.09
C LYS A 39 -6.47 8.73 -0.45
N HIS A 40 -6.05 8.84 -1.70
CA HIS A 40 -5.94 10.11 -2.41
C HIS A 40 -6.09 9.90 -3.93
N ARG A 41 -6.59 10.92 -4.62
CA ARG A 41 -6.87 10.86 -6.06
C ARG A 41 -5.64 10.56 -6.91
N THR A 42 -4.45 10.94 -6.44
CA THR A 42 -3.18 10.73 -7.15
C THR A 42 -2.69 9.30 -7.18
N TRP A 43 -3.23 8.42 -6.33
CA TRP A 43 -3.00 6.97 -6.43
C TRP A 43 -4.32 6.23 -6.63
N ASN A 44 -5.12 6.73 -7.59
CA ASN A 44 -6.32 6.07 -8.10
C ASN A 44 -7.38 5.73 -7.03
N ASN A 45 -7.59 6.64 -6.07
CA ASN A 45 -8.77 6.58 -5.20
C ASN A 45 -9.84 7.60 -5.64
N PRO A 46 -11.13 7.32 -5.44
CA PRO A 46 -12.21 8.26 -5.75
C PRO A 46 -12.17 9.54 -4.90
N THR A 47 -11.73 9.43 -3.66
CA THR A 47 -11.70 10.52 -2.67
C THR A 47 -10.38 10.53 -1.92
N ALA A 48 -10.09 11.66 -1.29
CA ALA A 48 -8.99 11.79 -0.37
C ALA A 48 -9.48 11.65 1.08
N ASN A 49 -8.76 10.90 1.92
CA ASN A 49 -8.95 10.90 3.37
C ASN A 49 -7.84 11.71 4.07
N THR A 50 -7.94 11.89 5.39
CA THR A 50 -6.94 12.65 6.17
C THR A 50 -5.53 12.12 5.98
N ASN A 51 -5.34 10.79 6.08
CA ASN A 51 -4.03 10.16 5.88
C ASN A 51 -3.51 10.37 4.45
N GLY A 52 -4.39 10.37 3.45
CA GLY A 52 -4.05 10.63 2.07
C GLY A 52 -3.57 12.05 1.82
N ASN A 53 -4.23 13.04 2.43
CA ASN A 53 -3.76 14.42 2.33
C ASN A 53 -2.40 14.61 3.03
N ILE A 54 -2.19 13.98 4.19
CA ILE A 54 -0.90 14.04 4.91
C ILE A 54 0.20 13.40 4.06
N LEU A 55 -0.03 12.19 3.54
CA LEU A 55 0.93 11.48 2.71
C LEU A 55 1.22 12.23 1.40
N TYR A 56 0.21 12.76 0.73
CA TYR A 56 0.39 13.55 -0.49
C TYR A 56 1.23 14.81 -0.25
N ASN A 57 0.95 15.54 0.84
CA ASN A 57 1.74 16.71 1.21
C ASN A 57 3.17 16.33 1.55
N HIS A 58 3.39 15.22 2.25
CA HIS A 58 4.72 14.76 2.59
C HIS A 58 5.53 14.39 1.35
N ILE A 59 4.95 13.64 0.42
CA ILE A 59 5.56 13.30 -0.88
C ILE A 59 5.92 14.56 -1.67
N SER A 60 5.02 15.56 -1.69
CA SER A 60 5.25 16.80 -2.43
C SER A 60 6.45 17.61 -1.91
N ASN A 61 6.85 17.37 -0.66
CA ASN A 61 7.97 18.06 0.00
C ASN A 61 9.23 17.19 0.12
N ASN A 62 9.21 15.95 -0.39
CA ASN A 62 10.30 14.99 -0.24
C ASN A 62 10.62 14.27 -1.56
N ASN A 63 11.80 13.64 -1.65
CA ASN A 63 12.28 13.01 -2.89
C ASN A 63 11.92 11.52 -2.97
N TYR A 64 10.64 11.20 -2.89
CA TYR A 64 10.09 9.86 -3.13
C TYR A 64 8.68 9.97 -3.73
N HIS A 65 8.10 8.86 -4.17
CA HIS A 65 6.78 8.82 -4.78
C HIS A 65 6.04 7.53 -4.41
N ILE A 66 4.77 7.46 -4.82
CA ILE A 66 3.93 6.28 -4.66
C ILE A 66 3.90 5.48 -5.96
N LEU A 67 4.06 4.17 -5.84
CA LEU A 67 3.62 3.22 -6.85
C LEU A 67 2.34 2.55 -6.35
N HIS A 68 1.33 2.51 -7.20
CA HIS A 68 0.01 1.98 -6.89
C HIS A 68 -0.48 1.12 -8.04
N SER A 69 -1.43 0.23 -7.77
CA SER A 69 -2.03 -0.56 -8.85
C SER A 69 -2.81 0.33 -9.81
N ASP A 70 -2.77 -0.06 -11.08
CA ASP A 70 -3.68 0.40 -12.14
C ASP A 70 -5.17 0.12 -11.85
N THR A 71 -5.47 -0.92 -11.07
CA THR A 71 -6.81 -1.31 -10.62
C THR A 71 -7.01 -0.95 -9.14
N TYR A 72 -7.87 -1.65 -8.39
CA TYR A 72 -8.08 -1.42 -6.96
C TYR A 72 -7.39 -2.51 -6.13
N THR A 73 -6.89 -2.19 -4.94
CA THR A 73 -6.29 -3.17 -4.03
C THR A 73 -7.25 -3.67 -2.95
N HIS A 74 -8.28 -2.89 -2.60
CA HIS A 74 -9.24 -3.24 -1.56
C HIS A 74 -10.67 -3.13 -2.07
N LYS A 75 -11.39 -4.27 -2.01
CA LYS A 75 -12.82 -4.40 -2.28
C LYS A 75 -13.60 -4.03 -1.05
N THR A 76 -14.58 -3.16 -1.23
CA THR A 76 -15.52 -2.82 -0.15
C THR A 76 -16.94 -3.11 -0.62
N PRO A 77 -17.68 -4.06 -0.03
CA PRO A 77 -19.01 -4.42 -0.54
C PRO A 77 -20.03 -3.27 -0.55
N LYS A 78 -19.87 -2.31 0.37
CA LYS A 78 -20.81 -1.20 0.60
C LYS A 78 -20.21 0.18 0.28
N SER A 79 -19.02 0.23 -0.32
CA SER A 79 -18.40 1.51 -0.68
C SER A 79 -17.53 1.36 -1.92
N ARG A 80 -17.02 2.47 -2.44
CA ARG A 80 -16.12 2.40 -3.59
C ARG A 80 -14.84 1.65 -3.23
N HIS A 81 -14.36 0.83 -4.16
CA HIS A 81 -13.06 0.18 -4.04
C HIS A 81 -11.95 1.22 -3.89
N SER A 82 -10.85 0.82 -3.25
CA SER A 82 -9.75 1.73 -2.94
C SER A 82 -8.40 1.11 -3.25
N ASN A 83 -7.42 1.98 -3.46
CA ASN A 83 -6.00 1.66 -3.51
C ASN A 83 -5.38 2.09 -2.19
N ILE A 84 -5.23 1.16 -1.27
CA ILE A 84 -4.65 1.42 0.07
C ILE A 84 -3.39 0.57 0.33
N ASP A 85 -3.20 -0.48 -0.46
CA ASP A 85 -1.98 -1.25 -0.54
C ASP A 85 -1.06 -0.59 -1.58
N ILE A 86 -0.06 0.15 -1.11
CA ILE A 86 0.78 1.02 -1.95
C ILE A 86 2.26 0.82 -1.63
N TYR A 87 3.14 1.23 -2.55
CA TYR A 87 4.58 1.28 -2.30
C TYR A 87 5.08 2.71 -2.22
N LEU A 88 5.85 3.03 -1.19
CA LEU A 88 6.61 4.27 -1.06
C LEU A 88 8.04 4.00 -1.56
N THR A 89 8.55 4.82 -2.48
CA THR A 89 9.88 4.58 -3.05
C THR A 89 10.54 5.82 -3.64
N ASN A 90 11.86 5.89 -3.56
CA ASN A 90 12.70 6.84 -4.31
C ASN A 90 13.39 6.18 -5.54
N LEU A 91 12.97 4.96 -5.91
CA LEU A 91 13.51 4.21 -7.04
C LEU A 91 13.23 4.92 -8.37
N ARG A 92 14.26 5.10 -9.22
CA ARG A 92 14.14 5.77 -10.53
C ARG A 92 14.09 4.80 -11.72
N ALA A 93 13.65 3.57 -11.49
CA ALA A 93 13.53 2.54 -12.53
C ALA A 93 12.11 2.52 -13.11
N GLN A 94 11.98 1.99 -14.33
CA GLN A 94 10.65 1.63 -14.85
C GLN A 94 10.02 0.58 -13.94
N THR A 95 8.74 0.74 -13.65
CA THR A 95 7.99 -0.19 -12.81
C THR A 95 6.60 -0.41 -13.37
N THR A 96 6.03 -1.57 -13.07
CA THR A 96 4.60 -1.84 -13.28
C THR A 96 4.01 -2.32 -11.97
N CYS A 97 2.81 -1.86 -11.63
CA CYS A 97 2.12 -2.24 -10.41
C CYS A 97 0.69 -2.64 -10.76
N HIS A 98 0.32 -3.90 -10.48
CA HIS A 98 -1.00 -4.44 -10.79
C HIS A 98 -1.48 -5.37 -9.68
N THR A 99 -2.79 -5.59 -9.61
CA THR A 99 -3.36 -6.57 -8.69
C THR A 99 -3.59 -7.91 -9.37
N ILE A 100 -3.51 -8.99 -8.59
CA ILE A 100 -4.03 -10.29 -9.01
C ILE A 100 -5.46 -10.42 -8.48
N GLN A 101 -6.37 -10.81 -9.35
CA GLN A 101 -7.74 -11.06 -8.97
C GLN A 101 -7.85 -12.33 -8.13
N ASP A 102 -8.05 -12.15 -6.83
CA ASP A 102 -8.50 -13.18 -5.90
C ASP A 102 -9.97 -12.90 -5.55
N LEU A 103 -10.84 -13.86 -5.87
CA LEU A 103 -12.28 -13.69 -5.67
C LEU A 103 -12.68 -13.79 -4.18
N SER A 104 -11.82 -14.35 -3.33
CA SER A 104 -12.16 -14.68 -1.94
C SER A 104 -11.72 -13.64 -0.91
N LEU A 105 -10.87 -12.68 -1.29
CA LEU A 105 -10.26 -11.72 -0.38
C LEU A 105 -10.76 -10.29 -0.60
N ASN A 106 -10.95 -9.55 0.49
CA ASN A 106 -11.25 -8.12 0.46
C ASN A 106 -10.01 -7.29 0.08
N HIS A 107 -8.80 -7.79 0.35
CA HIS A 107 -7.55 -7.25 -0.22
C HIS A 107 -7.08 -8.12 -1.37
N LEU A 108 -6.74 -7.50 -2.50
CA LEU A 108 -6.12 -8.14 -3.65
C LEU A 108 -4.60 -8.06 -3.53
N PRO A 109 -3.88 -9.17 -3.73
CA PRO A 109 -2.42 -9.15 -3.80
C PRO A 109 -1.93 -8.14 -4.84
N VAL A 110 -0.95 -7.34 -4.46
CA VAL A 110 -0.31 -6.34 -5.34
C VAL A 110 1.04 -6.85 -5.76
N ILE A 111 1.31 -6.77 -7.06
CA ILE A 111 2.59 -7.13 -7.66
C ILE A 111 3.26 -5.87 -8.17
N LEU A 112 4.49 -5.65 -7.70
CA LEU A 112 5.41 -4.65 -8.23
C LEU A 112 6.52 -5.32 -9.05
N THR A 113 6.56 -5.04 -10.35
CA THR A 113 7.68 -5.38 -11.23
C THR A 113 8.63 -4.21 -11.33
N ILE A 114 9.94 -4.47 -11.30
CA ILE A 114 10.99 -3.48 -11.51
C ILE A 114 11.77 -3.81 -12.78
N GLY A 115 11.95 -2.82 -13.65
CA GLY A 115 12.64 -2.95 -14.93
C GLY A 115 11.73 -3.41 -16.07
N ASN A 116 12.31 -3.44 -17.28
CA ASN A 116 11.65 -3.93 -18.49
C ASN A 116 11.77 -5.45 -18.54
N THR A 117 10.83 -6.14 -17.91
CA THR A 117 10.77 -7.61 -17.96
C THR A 117 9.45 -8.02 -18.57
N ASN A 118 9.49 -8.47 -19.84
CA ASN A 118 8.43 -9.27 -20.46
C ASN A 118 8.44 -10.68 -19.84
N VAL A 119 8.44 -10.78 -18.51
CA VAL A 119 8.42 -12.06 -17.82
C VAL A 119 6.94 -12.41 -17.63
N PRO A 120 6.42 -13.45 -18.31
CA PRO A 120 5.06 -13.88 -18.08
C PRO A 120 4.91 -14.30 -16.61
N TYR A 121 4.02 -13.60 -15.90
CA TYR A 121 3.65 -13.94 -14.54
C TYR A 121 3.02 -15.32 -14.52
N THR A 122 3.63 -16.25 -13.79
CA THR A 122 2.97 -17.50 -13.42
C THR A 122 2.24 -17.25 -12.11
N ASN A 123 0.92 -17.53 -12.08
CA ASN A 123 0.10 -17.50 -10.88
C ASN A 123 0.52 -18.62 -9.91
N LYS A 124 1.74 -18.56 -9.38
CA LYS A 124 2.13 -19.40 -8.26
C LYS A 124 1.70 -18.66 -7.01
N LEU A 125 0.49 -18.97 -6.55
CA LEU A 125 -0.05 -18.51 -5.28
C LEU A 125 0.89 -18.99 -4.17
N LEU A 126 1.83 -18.14 -3.76
CA LEU A 126 2.61 -18.35 -2.54
C LEU A 126 1.74 -17.86 -1.39
N THR A 127 0.82 -18.72 -0.92
CA THR A 127 0.09 -18.47 0.32
C THR A 127 1.05 -18.66 1.48
N HIS A 128 1.67 -17.58 1.94
CA HIS A 128 2.14 -17.53 3.31
C HIS A 128 1.83 -16.15 3.88
N THR A 129 0.92 -16.14 4.83
CA THR A 129 0.55 -14.97 5.60
C THR A 129 0.30 -15.40 7.04
N ASP A 130 1.25 -15.10 7.93
CA ASP A 130 1.12 -15.28 9.38
C ASP A 130 0.30 -14.13 9.98
N TRP A 131 -0.92 -13.92 9.48
CA TRP A 131 -1.86 -12.98 10.10
C TRP A 131 -2.55 -13.69 11.26
N THR A 132 -2.09 -13.45 12.50
CA THR A 132 -2.92 -13.74 13.67
C THR A 132 -4.08 -12.73 13.68
N PRO A 133 -5.35 -13.17 13.64
CA PRO A 133 -6.47 -12.25 13.74
C PRO A 133 -6.46 -11.62 15.14
N THR A 134 -6.30 -10.30 15.22
CA THR A 134 -6.57 -9.57 16.46
C THR A 134 -8.05 -9.73 16.80
N LYS A 135 -8.34 -10.58 17.79
CA LYS A 135 -9.69 -10.71 18.35
C LYS A 135 -10.05 -9.39 19.05
N HIS A 136 -11.04 -8.67 18.54
CA HIS A 136 -11.71 -7.66 19.34
C HIS A 136 -12.56 -8.36 20.40
N PRO A 137 -12.43 -8.01 21.70
CA PRO A 137 -13.39 -8.47 22.69
C PRO A 137 -14.73 -7.79 22.40
N ALA A 138 -15.76 -8.58 22.16
CA ALA A 138 -17.13 -8.13 22.29
C ALA A 138 -17.35 -7.81 23.76
N THR A 139 -17.54 -6.53 24.10
CA THR A 139 -18.21 -6.19 25.36
C THR A 139 -19.70 -6.12 25.06
N ASP A 140 -20.38 -7.19 25.49
CA ASP A 140 -21.82 -7.30 25.59
C ASP A 140 -22.41 -6.10 26.33
N ILE A 141 -23.50 -5.57 25.79
CA ILE A 141 -24.40 -4.67 26.49
C ILE A 141 -25.29 -5.53 27.41
N GLY A 142 -25.14 -5.32 28.72
CA GLY A 142 -26.10 -5.73 29.74
C GLY A 142 -26.86 -4.51 30.25
#